data_AF-A0A4D4LGA3-F1
#
_entry.id   AF-A0A4D4LGA3-F1
#
_cell.length_a   1.000
_cell.length_b   1.000
_cell.length_c   1.000
_cell.angle_alpha   90.00
_cell.angle_beta   90.00
_cell.angle_gamma   90.00
#
_symmetry.space_group_name_H-M   'P 1'
#
loop_
_entity.id
_entity.type
_entity.pdbx_description
1 polymer ?
#
loop_
_entity_poly.entity_id
_entity_poly.type
_entity_poly.pdbx_seq_one_letter_code
_entity_poly.pdbx_strand_id
1 'polypeptide(L)'
;MRALDVLAALRQLPPRQRQVMILLAECELDHQEIAELLGTTPNNVGVNVHHARRKLRLLLGQGSEPVPTGDSLDSVRRDDPLYALIHSTAVWLRQGIHAKQRADRKEGNR
;
A
#
# COMPACT_ATOMS: atom_id res chain seq x y z
N MET A 1 -4.82 14.69 -2.74
CA MET A 1 -3.51 14.03 -2.92
C MET A 1 -3.50 13.38 -4.29
N ARG A 2 -2.44 13.53 -5.09
CA ARG A 2 -2.40 12.92 -6.43
C ARG A 2 -1.81 11.50 -6.34
N ALA A 3 -2.24 10.62 -7.24
CA ALA A 3 -1.72 9.25 -7.33
C ALA A 3 -0.17 9.20 -7.43
N LEU A 4 0.43 10.15 -8.15
CA LEU A 4 1.90 10.26 -8.26
C LEU A 4 2.58 10.58 -6.93
N ASP A 5 1.93 11.36 -6.05
CA ASP A 5 2.48 11.71 -4.74
C ASP A 5 2.55 10.44 -3.85
N VAL A 6 1.54 9.56 -3.93
CA VAL A 6 1.50 8.27 -3.23
C VAL A 6 2.58 7.33 -3.74
N LEU A 7 2.75 7.21 -5.06
CA LEU A 7 3.81 6.40 -5.65
C LEU A 7 5.20 6.89 -5.28
N ALA A 8 5.40 8.22 -5.27
CA ALA A 8 6.65 8.83 -4.83
C ALA A 8 6.93 8.54 -3.34
N ALA A 9 5.92 8.57 -2.48
CA ALA A 9 6.06 8.23 -1.07
C ALA A 9 6.38 6.73 -0.86
N LEU A 10 5.69 5.82 -1.54
CA LEU A 10 5.96 4.38 -1.50
C LEU A 10 7.39 4.07 -1.94
N ARG A 11 7.90 4.75 -2.97
CA ARG A 11 9.29 4.59 -3.45
C ARG A 11 10.34 4.97 -2.40
N GLN A 12 10.00 5.83 -1.45
CA GLN A 12 10.91 6.21 -0.36
C GLN A 12 10.95 5.18 0.79
N LEU A 13 10.03 4.22 0.83
CA LEU A 13 10.11 3.13 1.80
C LEU A 13 11.25 2.16 1.47
N PRO A 14 11.96 1.63 2.48
CA PRO A 14 12.78 0.44 2.34
C PRO A 14 12.01 -0.72 1.68
N PRO A 15 12.67 -1.60 0.92
CA PRO A 15 11.99 -2.64 0.14
C PRO A 15 11.03 -3.51 0.95
N ARG A 16 11.43 -3.99 2.14
CA ARG A 16 10.58 -4.82 3.01
C ARG A 16 9.35 -4.07 3.53
N GLN A 17 9.53 -2.83 3.96
CA GLN A 17 8.44 -1.96 4.40
C GLN A 17 7.46 -1.66 3.26
N ARG A 18 7.96 -1.47 2.04
CA ARG A 18 7.11 -1.28 0.86
C ARG A 18 6.30 -2.53 0.53
N GLN A 19 6.96 -3.70 0.54
CA GLN A 19 6.31 -4.98 0.25
C GLN A 19 5.12 -5.25 1.16
N VAL A 20 5.29 -5.14 2.48
CA VAL A 20 4.20 -5.39 3.43
C VAL A 20 3.02 -4.43 3.23
N MET A 21 3.28 -3.17 2.86
CA MET A 21 2.21 -2.20 2.59
C MET A 21 1.43 -2.53 1.32
N ILE A 22 2.10 -3.03 0.28
CA ILE A 22 1.44 -3.44 -0.97
C ILE A 22 0.60 -4.69 -0.73
N LEU A 23 1.14 -5.69 -0.02
CA LEU A 23 0.41 -6.93 0.27
C LEU A 23 -0.84 -6.67 1.11
N LEU A 24 -0.77 -5.76 2.07
CA LEU A 24 -1.94 -5.32 2.83
C LEU A 24 -2.96 -4.57 1.96
N ALA A 25 -2.52 -3.59 1.16
CA ALA A 25 -3.42 -2.67 0.48
C ALA A 25 -4.00 -3.21 -0.85
N GLU A 26 -3.24 -4.03 -1.57
CA GLU A 26 -3.64 -4.58 -2.88
C GLU A 26 -4.05 -6.04 -2.82
N CYS A 27 -3.41 -6.83 -1.96
CA CYS A 27 -3.67 -8.26 -1.88
C CYS A 27 -4.57 -8.62 -0.71
N GLU A 28 -4.93 -7.64 0.14
CA GLU A 28 -5.78 -7.81 1.33
C GLU A 28 -5.30 -8.92 2.28
N LEU A 29 -4.00 -9.24 2.25
CA LEU A 29 -3.40 -10.27 3.09
C LEU A 29 -3.22 -9.80 4.52
N ASP A 30 -3.43 -10.68 5.49
CA ASP A 30 -3.16 -10.41 6.90
C ASP A 30 -1.68 -10.59 7.28
N HIS A 31 -1.32 -10.32 8.54
CA HIS A 31 0.06 -10.42 9.01
C HIS A 31 0.62 -11.85 8.97
N GLN A 32 -0.22 -12.87 9.15
CA GLN A 32 0.16 -14.28 9.11
C GLN A 32 0.44 -14.70 7.67
N GLU A 33 -0.49 -14.43 6.76
CA GLU A 33 -0.37 -14.74 5.33
C GLU A 33 0.86 -14.06 4.72
N ILE A 34 1.12 -12.80 5.09
CA ILE A 34 2.32 -12.08 4.65
C ILE A 34 3.59 -12.71 5.23
N ALA A 35 3.56 -13.12 6.49
CA ALA A 35 4.72 -13.74 7.13
C ALA A 35 5.09 -15.05 6.46
N GLU A 36 4.09 -15.91 6.18
CA GLU A 36 4.24 -17.15 5.43
C GLU A 36 4.78 -16.88 4.02
N LEU A 37 4.16 -15.94 3.29
CA LEU A 37 4.57 -15.58 1.93
C LEU A 37 6.02 -15.06 1.85
N LEU A 38 6.45 -14.29 2.84
CA LEU A 38 7.78 -13.67 2.85
C LEU A 38 8.84 -14.50 3.58
N GLY A 39 8.48 -15.65 4.16
CA GLY A 39 9.38 -16.49 4.95
C GLY A 39 9.90 -15.79 6.22
N THR A 40 9.02 -15.08 6.93
CA THR A 40 9.34 -14.30 8.14
C THR A 40 8.32 -14.58 9.25
N THR A 41 8.31 -13.79 10.32
CA THR A 41 7.33 -13.91 11.42
C THR A 41 6.27 -12.81 11.35
N PRO A 42 5.04 -13.05 11.85
CA PRO A 42 3.98 -12.03 11.93
C PRO A 42 4.43 -10.78 12.70
N ASN A 43 5.24 -10.97 13.75
CA ASN A 43 5.84 -9.86 14.49
C ASN A 43 6.79 -9.00 13.62
N ASN A 44 7.62 -9.64 12.80
CA ASN A 44 8.48 -8.93 11.86
C ASN A 44 7.67 -8.14 10.82
N VAL A 45 6.54 -8.69 10.35
CA VAL A 45 5.59 -7.97 9.49
C VAL A 45 5.02 -6.76 10.22
N GLY A 46 4.52 -6.93 11.44
CA GLY A 46 3.94 -5.85 12.25
C GLY A 46 4.91 -4.69 12.48
N VAL A 47 6.18 -4.98 12.80
CA VAL A 47 7.25 -3.97 12.93
C VAL A 47 7.45 -3.21 11.62
N ASN A 48 7.56 -3.93 10.49
CA ASN A 48 7.71 -3.29 9.17
C ASN A 48 6.49 -2.42 8.82
N VAL A 49 5.27 -2.90 9.08
CA VAL A 49 4.03 -2.16 8.84
C VAL A 49 3.99 -0.88 9.68
N HIS A 50 4.33 -0.97 10.97
CA HIS A 50 4.38 0.19 11.85
C HIS A 50 5.34 1.27 11.35
N HIS A 51 6.58 0.89 11.02
CA HIS A 51 7.56 1.83 10.48
C HIS A 51 7.15 2.40 9.12
N ALA A 52 6.60 1.57 8.24
CA ALA A 52 6.12 1.98 6.93
C ALA A 52 4.98 3.00 7.04
N ARG A 53 3.97 2.73 7.88
CA ARG A 53 2.83 3.63 8.13
C ARG A 53 3.30 4.97 8.65
N ARG A 54 4.17 4.97 9.67
CA ARG A 54 4.71 6.21 10.24
C ARG A 54 5.44 7.04 9.18
N LYS A 55 6.30 6.39 8.38
CA LYS A 55 7.03 7.08 7.31
C LYS A 55 6.10 7.61 6.21
N LEU A 56 5.11 6.84 5.78
CA LEU A 56 4.16 7.29 4.75
C LEU A 56 3.30 8.45 5.25
N ARG A 57 2.78 8.41 6.47
CA ARG A 57 2.00 9.52 7.03
C ARG A 57 2.79 10.82 7.08
N LEU A 58 4.08 10.75 7.44
CA LEU A 58 5.00 11.88 7.37
C LEU A 58 5.19 12.40 5.94
N LEU A 59 5.50 11.51 4.99
CA LEU A 59 5.73 11.89 3.58
C LEU A 59 4.48 12.45 2.89
N LEU A 60 3.30 12.04 3.35
CA LEU A 60 2.01 12.44 2.81
C LEU A 60 1.36 13.61 3.57
N GLY A 61 2.03 14.17 4.57
CA GLY A 61 1.54 15.32 5.34
C GLY A 61 0.33 15.04 6.24
N GLN A 62 0.11 13.78 6.64
CA GLN A 62 -1.05 13.34 7.45
C GLN A 62 -0.82 13.42 8.97
N GLY A 63 0.28 14.02 9.43
CA GLY A 63 0.62 14.11 10.86
C GLY A 63 1.09 12.78 11.47
N SER A 64 1.76 12.87 12.63
CA SER A 64 2.24 11.73 13.42
C SER A 64 1.44 11.62 14.72
N GLU A 65 0.12 11.53 14.66
CA GLU A 65 -0.62 11.17 15.89
C GLU A 65 -0.29 9.72 16.24
N PRO A 66 0.18 9.43 17.47
CA PRO A 66 0.45 8.08 17.91
C PRO A 66 -0.88 7.34 18.03
N VAL A 67 -1.11 6.39 17.14
CA VAL A 67 -2.22 5.44 17.28
C VAL A 67 -1.99 4.66 18.58
N PRO A 68 -2.96 4.59 19.51
CA PRO A 68 -2.80 3.85 20.75
C PRO A 68 -2.49 2.40 20.43
N THR A 69 -1.31 1.96 20.85
CA THR A 69 -0.86 0.57 20.80
C THR A 69 -1.72 -0.24 21.78
N GLY A 70 -2.80 -0.83 21.28
CA GLY A 70 -3.67 -1.73 22.02
C GLY A 70 -4.16 -2.84 21.10
N ASP A 71 -3.43 -3.96 21.10
CA ASP A 71 -3.86 -5.36 20.90
C ASP A 71 -5.15 -5.74 20.14
N SER A 72 -5.54 -5.02 19.09
CA SER A 72 -6.62 -5.39 18.18
C SER A 72 -6.09 -5.41 16.75
N LEU A 73 -5.37 -6.49 16.41
CA LEU A 73 -4.43 -6.50 15.30
C LEU A 73 -5.05 -6.58 13.90
N ASP A 74 -6.22 -7.19 13.70
CA ASP A 74 -6.63 -7.54 12.32
C ASP A 74 -8.01 -7.05 11.86
N SER A 75 -8.96 -6.67 12.73
CA SER A 75 -10.35 -6.39 12.29
C SER A 75 -10.67 -4.90 12.01
N VAL A 76 -9.96 -3.95 12.61
CA VAL A 76 -10.33 -2.51 12.57
C VAL A 76 -9.67 -1.75 11.40
N ARG A 77 -8.76 -2.38 10.65
CA ARG A 77 -7.84 -1.67 9.72
C ARG A 77 -8.33 -1.52 8.28
N ARG A 78 -9.46 -2.13 7.91
CA ARG A 78 -10.04 -2.00 6.55
C ARG A 78 -10.38 -0.55 6.19
N ASP A 79 -10.65 0.29 7.20
CA ASP A 79 -11.02 1.69 7.00
C ASP A 79 -9.83 2.66 7.13
N ASP A 80 -8.57 2.18 7.16
CA ASP A 80 -7.42 3.08 7.25
C ASP A 80 -7.28 3.93 5.97
N PRO A 81 -7.33 5.28 6.09
CA PRO A 81 -7.20 6.15 4.92
C PRO A 81 -5.90 5.93 4.14
N LEU A 82 -4.84 5.46 4.79
CA LEU A 82 -3.57 5.19 4.12
C LEU A 82 -3.64 3.98 3.17
N TYR A 83 -4.31 2.90 3.56
CA TYR A 83 -4.46 1.72 2.70
C TYR A 83 -5.39 2.03 1.52
N ALA A 84 -6.49 2.76 1.77
CA ALA A 84 -7.39 3.21 0.71
C ALA A 84 -6.69 4.11 -0.33
N LEU A 85 -5.74 4.95 0.10
CA LEU A 85 -4.94 5.78 -0.81
C LEU A 85 -4.00 4.95 -1.69
N ILE A 86 -3.38 3.91 -1.14
CA ILE A 86 -2.54 2.98 -1.92
C ILE A 86 -3.42 2.23 -2.92
N HIS A 87 -4.56 1.68 -2.46
CA HIS A 87 -5.52 0.97 -3.30
C HIS A 87 -6.03 1.79 -4.47
N SER A 88 -6.57 2.98 -4.20
CA SER A 88 -7.07 3.89 -5.22
C SER A 88 -5.98 4.32 -6.22
N THR A 89 -4.74 4.47 -5.76
CA THR A 89 -3.58 4.76 -6.63
C THR A 89 -3.31 3.61 -7.59
N ALA A 90 -3.35 2.36 -7.13
CA ALA A 90 -3.14 1.20 -8.00
C ALA A 90 -4.31 0.98 -8.98
N VAL A 91 -5.55 1.21 -8.55
CA VAL A 91 -6.72 1.19 -9.44
C VAL A 91 -6.57 2.20 -10.57
N TRP A 92 -6.18 3.45 -10.25
CA TRP A 92 -5.92 4.48 -11.25
C TRP A 92 -4.83 4.05 -12.25
N LEU A 93 -3.72 3.46 -11.78
CA LEU A 93 -2.66 2.94 -12.64
C LEU A 93 -3.16 1.84 -13.58
N ARG A 94 -3.88 0.84 -13.07
CA ARG A 94 -4.42 -0.27 -13.88
C ARG A 94 -5.36 0.25 -14.96
N GLN A 95 -6.28 1.14 -14.61
CA GLN A 95 -7.22 1.73 -15.57
C GLN A 95 -6.50 2.54 -16.65
N GLY A 96 -5.51 3.35 -16.28
CA GLY A 96 -4.72 4.14 -17.23
C GLY A 96 -3.92 3.27 -18.22
N ILE A 97 -3.26 2.22 -17.74
CA ILE A 97 -2.52 1.27 -18.59
C ILE A 97 -3.48 0.57 -19.56
N HIS A 98 -4.62 0.07 -19.07
CA HIS A 98 -5.63 -0.57 -19.90
C HIS A 98 -6.26 0.38 -20.93
N ALA A 99 -6.47 1.65 -20.59
CA ALA A 99 -6.98 2.65 -21.51
C ALA A 99 -6.01 2.91 -22.68
N LYS A 100 -4.71 3.05 -22.38
CA LYS A 100 -3.67 3.22 -23.40
C LYS A 100 -3.59 2.01 -24.35
N GLN A 101 -3.61 0.79 -23.82
CA GLN A 101 -3.59 -0.44 -24.62
C GLN A 101 -4.79 -0.56 -25.56
N ARG A 102 -5.98 -0.09 -25.12
CA ARG A 102 -7.19 -0.07 -25.96
C ARG A 102 -7.11 0.97 -27.09
N ALA A 103 -6.46 2.11 -26.85
CA ALA A 103 -6.23 3.12 -27.88
C ALA A 103 -5.24 2.61 -28.94
N ASP A 104 -4.08 2.10 -28.52
CA ASP A 104 -3.04 1.56 -29.41
C ASP A 104 -3.59 0.42 -30.30
N ARG A 105 -4.49 -0.44 -29.77
CA ARG A 105 -5.16 -1.51 -30.54
C ARG A 105 -6.17 -0.99 -31.56
N LYS A 106 -6.82 0.16 -31.32
CA LYS A 106 -7.75 0.79 -32.28
C LYS A 106 -7.00 1.51 -33.41
N GLU A 107 -5.82 2.08 -33.12
CA GLU A 107 -4.95 2.69 -34.13
C GLU A 107 -4.31 1.66 -35.07
N GLY A 108 -3.90 0.48 -34.57
CA GLY A 108 -3.27 -0.57 -35.38
C GLY A 108 -4.23 -1.42 -36.23
N ASN A 109 -5.53 -1.16 -36.17
CA ASN A 109 -6.58 -1.84 -36.95
C ASN A 109 -7.25 -0.88 -37.97
N ARG A 110 -6.56 0.21 -38.32
CA ARG A 110 -6.89 1.14 -39.40
C ARG A 110 -5.81 1.07 -40.47
#